data_AF-A0A7C5DQW1-F1
#
_entry.id   AF-A0A7C5DQW1-F1
#
_cell.length_a   1.000
_cell.length_b   1.000
_cell.length_c   1.000
_cell.angle_alpha   90.00
_cell.angle_beta   90.00
_cell.angle_gamma   90.00
#
_symmetry.space_group_name_H-M   'P 1'
#
loop_
_entity.id
_entity.type
_entity.pdbx_description
1 polymer ?
#
loop_
_entity_poly.entity_id
_entity_poly.type
_entity_poly.pdbx_seq_one_letter_code
_entity_poly.pdbx_strand_id
1 'polypeptide(L)'
;MNNDIENKIRYIKELEVLNSFERLNIVEIKDKEDKWKFKPIKHYLNSLLYGSKPESALAGLMIEIVNRILNLDYFSEVALKKGIVDLALQESIKNPVFIELKPNYYKKDEEVRKKKFMFEEHEEQIKKYLQNNNYVILTNLDNSFIFNQESLVEYKPFIEIKFTELLKRYLEYDNFWESVRRLEDDQPKPELEVEFFKDLKKWYNQLLSVNFIKNAKFSKDELIVLFLNKIIFIKTLEDYGLIPYKFLENTYFDRLERWQVKGVKRFFRNFFEEVESWFWEYYDTELFSTKIWDYIERDEVNLLRFKSEFETILGFGQWEYTFGKGMVHYNYRLIDEDVFGKAYETFIAEIKKDSGIYYTPAKITQYMSQRLVKILFESKIQSIIKVIDDGDYDKAYKEFEDLLEITIIDP
;
A
#
# COMPACT_ATOMS: atom_id res chain seq x y z
N MET A 1 -21.28 -0.99 -23.06
CA MET A 1 -20.67 -1.30 -21.75
C MET A 1 -21.14 -2.64 -21.19
N ASN A 2 -22.45 -2.93 -21.05
CA ASN A 2 -22.92 -4.20 -20.45
C ASN A 2 -22.38 -5.49 -21.09
N ASN A 3 -22.30 -5.56 -22.43
CA ASN A 3 -21.78 -6.76 -23.11
C ASN A 3 -20.30 -7.07 -22.82
N ASP A 4 -19.48 -6.06 -22.46
CA ASP A 4 -18.06 -6.29 -22.20
C ASP A 4 -17.83 -6.91 -20.82
N ILE A 5 -18.46 -6.33 -19.79
CA ILE A 5 -18.42 -6.87 -18.41
C ILE A 5 -19.01 -8.28 -18.37
N GLU A 6 -20.12 -8.54 -19.07
CA GLU A 6 -20.69 -9.89 -19.17
C GLU A 6 -19.72 -10.90 -19.79
N ASN A 7 -18.96 -10.49 -20.82
CA ASN A 7 -17.94 -11.34 -21.41
C ASN A 7 -16.78 -11.63 -20.44
N LYS A 8 -16.31 -10.61 -19.70
CA LYS A 8 -15.27 -10.76 -18.67
C LYS A 8 -15.70 -11.73 -17.57
N ILE A 9 -16.92 -11.56 -17.05
CA ILE A 9 -17.52 -12.47 -16.06
C ILE A 9 -17.61 -13.90 -16.60
N ARG A 10 -17.98 -14.07 -17.87
CA ARG A 10 -18.02 -15.40 -18.50
C ARG A 10 -16.62 -16.03 -18.57
N TYR A 11 -15.58 -15.27 -18.93
CA TYR A 11 -14.21 -15.78 -18.97
C TYR A 11 -13.71 -16.21 -17.58
N ILE A 12 -14.05 -15.45 -16.54
CA ILE A 12 -13.74 -15.81 -15.15
C ILE A 12 -14.42 -17.15 -14.78
N LYS A 13 -15.70 -17.33 -15.11
CA LYS A 13 -16.41 -18.60 -14.86
C LYS A 13 -15.78 -19.78 -15.59
N GLU A 14 -15.30 -19.59 -16.82
CA GLU A 14 -14.58 -20.65 -17.52
C GLU A 14 -13.25 -21.00 -16.84
N LEU A 15 -12.54 -20.01 -16.29
CA LEU A 15 -11.33 -20.26 -15.49
C LEU A 15 -11.66 -21.04 -14.21
N GLU A 16 -12.79 -20.75 -13.55
CA GLU A 16 -13.28 -21.55 -12.40
C GLU A 16 -13.55 -23.01 -12.80
N VAL A 17 -14.16 -23.24 -13.96
CA VAL A 17 -14.40 -24.59 -14.49
C VAL A 17 -13.09 -25.31 -14.78
N LEU A 18 -12.10 -24.65 -15.40
CA LEU A 18 -10.77 -25.22 -15.62
C LEU A 18 -10.16 -25.70 -14.29
N ASN A 19 -10.16 -24.83 -13.29
CA ASN A 19 -9.52 -25.08 -12.00
C ASN A 19 -10.21 -26.15 -11.14
N SER A 20 -11.46 -26.51 -11.47
CA SER A 20 -12.21 -27.58 -10.82
C SER A 20 -11.69 -28.98 -11.15
N PHE A 21 -10.88 -29.13 -12.20
CA PHE A 21 -10.35 -30.42 -12.62
C PHE A 21 -9.03 -30.76 -11.93
N GLU A 22 -8.99 -31.92 -11.26
CA GLU A 22 -7.74 -32.49 -10.71
C GLU A 22 -6.86 -33.13 -11.79
N ARG A 23 -7.52 -33.69 -12.81
CA ARG A 23 -6.88 -34.28 -14.00
C ARG A 23 -7.76 -34.06 -15.21
N LEU A 24 -7.13 -33.93 -16.37
CA LEU A 24 -7.77 -33.85 -17.68
C LEU A 24 -7.01 -34.74 -18.66
N ASN A 25 -7.72 -35.66 -19.32
CA ASN A 25 -7.13 -36.41 -20.43
C ASN A 25 -7.42 -35.74 -21.79
N ILE A 26 -6.69 -36.16 -22.83
CA ILE A 26 -6.84 -35.62 -24.19
C ILE A 26 -8.28 -35.71 -24.72
N VAL A 27 -8.97 -36.81 -24.43
CA VAL A 27 -10.35 -37.05 -24.90
C VAL A 27 -11.32 -36.07 -24.23
N GLU A 28 -11.20 -35.88 -22.91
CA GLU A 28 -12.02 -34.94 -22.14
C GLU A 28 -11.79 -33.49 -22.56
N ILE A 29 -10.56 -33.12 -22.93
CA ILE A 29 -10.25 -31.77 -23.42
C ILE A 29 -10.92 -31.53 -24.78
N LYS A 30 -10.88 -32.52 -25.68
CA LYS A 30 -11.53 -32.46 -27.00
C LYS A 30 -13.06 -32.51 -26.90
N ASP A 31 -13.61 -33.35 -26.02
CA ASP A 31 -15.06 -33.46 -25.84
C ASP A 31 -15.67 -32.19 -25.21
N LYS A 32 -14.86 -31.40 -24.50
CA LYS A 32 -15.24 -30.10 -23.93
C LYS A 32 -14.85 -28.92 -24.82
N GLU A 33 -14.32 -29.17 -26.01
CA GLU A 33 -13.72 -28.15 -26.89
C GLU A 33 -14.73 -27.05 -27.29
N ASP A 34 -15.99 -27.41 -27.49
CA ASP A 34 -17.08 -26.47 -27.79
C ASP A 34 -17.61 -25.72 -26.55
N LYS A 35 -17.25 -26.16 -25.34
CA LYS A 35 -17.68 -25.53 -24.09
C LYS A 35 -16.78 -24.36 -23.67
N TRP A 36 -15.53 -24.33 -24.14
CA TRP A 36 -14.56 -23.27 -23.86
C TRP A 36 -14.71 -22.10 -24.85
N LYS A 37 -15.53 -21.09 -24.52
CA LYS A 37 -15.63 -19.88 -25.36
C LYS A 37 -14.40 -18.99 -25.20
N PHE A 38 -13.72 -19.06 -24.05
CA PHE A 38 -12.45 -18.41 -23.82
C PHE A 38 -11.30 -19.23 -24.45
N LYS A 39 -11.07 -18.99 -25.74
CA LYS A 39 -10.04 -19.67 -26.55
C LYS A 39 -8.65 -19.76 -25.88
N PRO A 40 -8.17 -18.79 -25.08
CA PRO A 40 -6.91 -18.90 -24.35
C PRO A 40 -6.79 -20.13 -23.44
N ILE A 41 -7.87 -20.54 -22.75
CA ILE A 41 -7.87 -21.76 -21.91
C ILE A 41 -7.59 -23.01 -22.76
N LYS A 42 -8.24 -23.08 -23.92
CA LYS A 42 -8.02 -24.18 -24.87
C LYS A 42 -6.58 -24.20 -25.38
N HIS A 43 -6.03 -23.03 -25.70
CA HIS A 43 -4.64 -22.93 -26.14
C HIS A 43 -3.68 -23.38 -25.04
N TYR A 44 -3.88 -22.95 -23.79
CA TYR A 44 -3.11 -23.38 -22.63
C TYR A 44 -3.08 -24.91 -22.47
N LEU A 45 -4.26 -25.55 -22.46
CA LEU A 45 -4.38 -27.00 -22.34
C LEU A 45 -3.69 -27.76 -23.47
N ASN A 46 -3.88 -27.30 -24.71
CA ASN A 46 -3.23 -27.90 -25.87
C ASN A 46 -1.70 -27.75 -25.80
N SER A 47 -1.18 -26.58 -25.40
CA SER A 47 0.26 -26.36 -25.25
C SER A 47 0.88 -27.31 -24.23
N LEU A 48 0.21 -27.55 -23.09
CA LEU A 48 0.65 -28.56 -22.13
C LEU A 48 0.67 -29.97 -22.73
N LEU A 49 -0.37 -30.36 -23.46
CA LEU A 49 -0.46 -31.67 -24.11
C LEU A 49 0.63 -31.87 -25.18
N TYR A 50 0.96 -30.83 -25.94
CA TYR A 50 2.03 -30.86 -26.94
C TYR A 50 3.44 -30.75 -26.34
N GLY A 51 3.56 -30.71 -25.00
CA GLY A 51 4.85 -30.77 -24.30
C GLY A 51 5.53 -29.41 -24.13
N SER A 52 4.80 -28.31 -24.24
CA SER A 52 5.32 -27.01 -23.80
C SER A 52 5.65 -27.04 -22.30
N LYS A 53 6.66 -26.26 -21.91
CA LYS A 53 6.98 -26.08 -20.48
C LYS A 53 5.76 -25.52 -19.74
N PRO A 54 5.35 -26.11 -18.60
CA PRO A 54 4.19 -25.66 -17.84
C PRO A 54 4.21 -24.18 -17.47
N GLU A 55 5.38 -23.66 -17.10
CA GLU A 55 5.62 -22.26 -16.77
C GLU A 55 5.28 -21.35 -17.96
N SER A 56 5.84 -21.64 -19.14
CA SER A 56 5.62 -20.86 -20.35
C SER A 56 4.16 -20.91 -20.81
N ALA A 57 3.50 -22.07 -20.68
CA ALA A 57 2.09 -22.19 -21.02
C ALA A 57 1.21 -21.35 -20.09
N LEU A 58 1.49 -21.37 -18.79
CA LEU A 58 0.73 -20.58 -17.80
C LEU A 58 0.95 -19.07 -17.99
N ALA A 59 2.19 -18.65 -18.26
CA ALA A 59 2.50 -17.25 -18.57
C ALA A 59 1.72 -16.75 -19.80
N GLY A 60 1.62 -17.56 -20.85
CA GLY A 60 0.79 -17.24 -22.02
C GLY A 60 -0.68 -17.07 -21.68
N LEU A 61 -1.24 -17.93 -20.82
CA LEU A 61 -2.63 -17.77 -20.35
C LEU A 61 -2.80 -16.51 -19.50
N MET A 62 -1.85 -16.21 -18.62
CA MET A 62 -1.88 -15.01 -17.78
C MET A 62 -1.89 -13.74 -18.64
N ILE A 63 -1.05 -13.66 -19.67
CA ILE A 63 -1.05 -12.52 -20.61
C ILE A 63 -2.42 -12.32 -21.28
N GLU A 64 -3.08 -13.39 -21.70
CA GLU A 64 -4.42 -13.31 -22.29
C GLU A 64 -5.48 -12.88 -21.26
N ILE A 65 -5.34 -13.26 -19.99
CA ILE A 65 -6.18 -12.78 -18.89
C ILE A 65 -5.96 -11.28 -18.69
N VAL A 66 -4.71 -10.82 -18.64
CA VAL A 66 -4.38 -9.40 -18.51
C VAL A 66 -5.00 -8.62 -19.66
N ASN A 67 -4.80 -9.04 -20.91
CA ASN A 67 -5.29 -8.30 -22.07
C ASN A 67 -6.83 -8.29 -22.18
N ARG A 68 -7.51 -9.38 -21.82
CA ARG A 68 -8.96 -9.55 -22.10
C ARG A 68 -9.87 -9.32 -20.91
N ILE A 69 -9.34 -9.44 -19.70
CA ILE A 69 -10.11 -9.27 -18.46
C ILE A 69 -9.69 -7.97 -17.79
N LEU A 70 -8.39 -7.82 -17.52
CA LEU A 70 -7.87 -6.65 -16.80
C LEU A 70 -7.75 -5.43 -17.71
N ASN A 71 -7.38 -5.60 -18.98
CA ASN A 71 -7.10 -4.51 -19.91
C ASN A 71 -6.11 -3.47 -19.34
N LEU A 72 -5.01 -3.97 -18.75
CA LEU A 72 -3.98 -3.17 -18.11
C LEU A 72 -2.66 -3.22 -18.85
N ASP A 73 -1.87 -2.15 -18.74
CA ASP A 73 -0.47 -2.17 -19.14
C ASP A 73 0.33 -3.10 -18.21
N TYR A 74 1.26 -3.84 -18.80
CA TYR A 74 2.10 -4.78 -18.06
C TYR A 74 3.50 -4.88 -18.65
N PHE A 75 4.43 -5.33 -17.82
CA PHE A 75 5.77 -5.74 -18.24
C PHE A 75 6.01 -7.19 -17.84
N SER A 76 6.50 -7.98 -18.79
CA SER A 76 6.94 -9.35 -18.55
C SER A 76 8.43 -9.39 -18.19
N GLU A 77 8.83 -10.34 -17.36
CA GLU A 77 10.23 -10.59 -17.00
C GLU A 77 10.96 -9.34 -16.51
N VAL A 78 10.38 -8.66 -15.52
CA VAL A 78 10.88 -7.38 -15.02
C VAL A 78 12.13 -7.59 -14.16
N ALA A 79 13.27 -7.16 -14.69
CA ALA A 79 14.52 -7.13 -13.94
C ALA A 79 14.45 -6.09 -12.81
N LEU A 80 14.56 -6.57 -11.57
CA LEU A 80 14.75 -5.76 -10.38
C LEU A 80 16.23 -5.64 -10.05
N LYS A 81 16.60 -4.71 -9.15
CA LYS A 81 17.97 -4.63 -8.57
C LYS A 81 18.44 -6.01 -8.08
N LYS A 82 17.51 -6.85 -7.62
CA LYS A 82 17.73 -8.25 -7.30
C LYS A 82 16.56 -9.06 -7.87
N GLY A 83 16.76 -9.83 -8.94
CA GLY A 83 15.80 -10.84 -9.44
C GLY A 83 14.98 -10.40 -10.65
N ILE A 84 14.16 -11.31 -11.16
CA ILE A 84 13.29 -11.09 -12.31
C ILE A 84 11.90 -11.55 -11.91
N VAL A 85 10.92 -10.63 -11.91
CA VAL A 85 9.51 -10.94 -11.64
C VAL A 85 8.84 -11.36 -12.95
N ASP A 86 8.01 -12.40 -12.92
CA ASP A 86 7.33 -12.89 -14.14
C ASP A 86 6.47 -11.80 -14.79
N LEU A 87 5.71 -11.05 -14.00
CA LEU A 87 4.83 -10.01 -14.49
C LEU A 87 4.69 -8.85 -13.49
N ALA A 88 4.77 -7.62 -13.99
CA ALA A 88 4.37 -6.42 -13.25
C ALA A 88 3.17 -5.78 -13.95
N LEU A 89 2.05 -5.68 -13.23
CA LEU A 89 0.88 -4.94 -13.70
C LEU A 89 1.04 -3.47 -13.30
N GLN A 90 0.95 -2.55 -14.27
CA GLN A 90 1.14 -1.13 -14.04
C GLN A 90 -0.11 -0.34 -14.43
N GLU A 91 -0.89 0.06 -13.43
CA GLU A 91 -2.01 1.00 -13.59
C GLU A 91 -1.57 2.46 -13.37
N SER A 92 -0.49 2.66 -12.61
CA SER A 92 0.14 3.96 -12.41
C SER A 92 1.65 3.81 -12.31
N ILE A 93 2.38 4.89 -12.61
CA ILE A 93 3.85 4.93 -12.46
C ILE A 93 4.28 4.63 -11.01
N LYS A 94 3.40 4.89 -10.04
CA LYS A 94 3.76 4.90 -8.61
C LYS A 94 3.69 3.52 -7.93
N ASN A 95 2.73 2.67 -8.30
CA ASN A 95 2.41 1.45 -7.53
C ASN A 95 2.07 0.25 -8.44
N PRO A 96 3.04 -0.40 -9.09
CA PRO A 96 2.77 -1.64 -9.83
C PRO A 96 2.42 -2.79 -8.86
N VAL A 97 1.69 -3.81 -9.31
CA VAL A 97 1.52 -5.06 -8.56
C VAL A 97 2.38 -6.15 -9.21
N PHE A 98 3.24 -6.80 -8.42
CA PHE A 98 4.08 -7.88 -8.91
C PHE A 98 3.37 -9.22 -8.81
N ILE A 99 3.48 -10.03 -9.86
CA ILE A 99 2.88 -11.35 -9.94
C ILE A 99 3.99 -12.36 -10.27
N GLU A 100 4.11 -13.36 -9.41
CA GLU A 100 4.95 -14.53 -9.59
C GLU A 100 4.06 -15.74 -9.91
N LEU A 101 4.35 -16.42 -11.01
CA LEU A 101 3.53 -17.49 -11.56
C LEU A 101 4.17 -18.85 -11.24
N LYS A 102 3.36 -19.78 -10.72
CA LYS A 102 3.76 -21.19 -10.56
C LYS A 102 2.82 -22.11 -11.33
N PRO A 103 3.33 -23.14 -12.03
CA PRO A 103 2.50 -24.03 -12.82
C PRO A 103 1.34 -24.64 -12.03
N ASN A 104 0.12 -24.49 -12.55
CA ASN A 104 -1.06 -25.17 -12.01
C ASN A 104 -1.11 -26.64 -12.39
N TYR A 105 -0.71 -26.94 -13.63
CA TYR A 105 -0.80 -28.27 -14.21
C TYR A 105 0.54 -28.70 -14.81
N TYR A 106 0.78 -30.01 -14.84
CA TYR A 106 1.90 -30.61 -15.56
C TYR A 106 1.43 -31.80 -16.40
N LYS A 107 2.14 -32.09 -17.48
CA LYS A 107 1.87 -33.26 -18.31
C LYS A 107 2.47 -34.52 -17.66
N LYS A 108 1.66 -35.56 -17.57
CA LYS A 108 2.08 -36.92 -17.23
C LYS A 108 1.40 -37.89 -18.19
N ASP A 109 2.20 -38.53 -19.05
CA ASP A 109 1.72 -39.39 -20.12
C ASP A 109 0.72 -38.65 -21.05
N GLU A 110 -0.50 -39.14 -21.19
CA GLU A 110 -1.58 -38.52 -21.97
C GLU A 110 -2.55 -37.67 -21.12
N GLU A 111 -2.16 -37.39 -19.87
CA GLU A 111 -2.95 -36.60 -18.92
C GLU A 111 -2.25 -35.31 -18.52
N VAL A 112 -3.05 -34.30 -18.23
CA VAL A 112 -2.65 -33.06 -17.57
C VAL A 112 -3.14 -33.16 -16.13
N ARG A 113 -2.22 -33.09 -15.15
CA ARG A 113 -2.52 -33.29 -13.72
C ARG A 113 -2.21 -32.03 -12.93
N LYS A 114 -3.05 -31.72 -11.95
CA LYS A 114 -2.87 -30.57 -11.07
C LYS A 114 -1.61 -30.75 -10.21
N LYS A 115 -0.84 -29.69 -10.04
CA LYS A 115 0.37 -29.64 -9.22
C LYS A 115 0.00 -29.11 -7.84
N LYS A 116 0.60 -29.69 -6.79
CA LYS A 116 0.50 -29.13 -5.44
C LYS A 116 1.16 -27.75 -5.42
N PHE A 117 0.48 -26.77 -4.83
CA PHE A 117 0.95 -25.39 -4.74
C PHE A 117 1.23 -25.07 -3.27
N MET A 118 2.50 -24.82 -2.94
CA MET A 118 2.98 -24.53 -1.58
C MET A 118 3.79 -23.24 -1.63
N PHE A 119 3.37 -22.23 -0.87
CA PHE A 119 4.02 -20.92 -0.92
C PHE A 119 5.35 -20.91 -0.15
N GLU A 120 5.52 -21.84 0.79
CA GLU A 120 6.69 -21.99 1.65
C GLU A 120 7.97 -22.22 0.83
N GLU A 121 7.87 -22.83 -0.35
CA GLU A 121 9.00 -23.09 -1.25
C GLU A 121 9.54 -21.82 -1.95
N HIS A 122 8.89 -20.67 -1.77
CA HIS A 122 9.14 -19.45 -2.53
C HIS A 122 9.55 -18.25 -1.67
N GLU A 123 9.87 -18.45 -0.38
CA GLU A 123 10.21 -17.40 0.58
C GLU A 123 11.25 -16.40 0.08
N GLU A 124 12.43 -16.89 -0.30
CA GLU A 124 13.54 -16.06 -0.75
C GLU A 124 13.16 -15.19 -1.96
N GLN A 125 12.38 -15.76 -2.88
CA GLN A 125 11.95 -15.08 -4.10
C GLN A 125 10.94 -13.98 -3.79
N ILE A 126 9.94 -14.27 -2.95
CA ILE A 126 8.88 -13.31 -2.58
C ILE A 126 9.45 -12.17 -1.75
N LYS A 127 10.28 -12.45 -0.74
CA LYS A 127 10.93 -11.41 0.08
C LYS A 127 11.77 -10.45 -0.78
N LYS A 128 12.48 -10.98 -1.77
CA LYS A 128 13.27 -10.19 -2.71
C LYS A 128 12.43 -9.22 -3.54
N TYR A 129 11.23 -9.62 -3.93
CA TYR A 129 10.32 -8.76 -4.69
C TYR A 129 9.67 -7.69 -3.82
N LEU A 130 9.26 -8.04 -2.60
CA LEU A 130 8.69 -7.11 -1.62
C LEU A 130 9.65 -5.97 -1.25
N GLN A 131 10.97 -6.17 -1.35
CA GLN A 131 11.95 -5.08 -1.20
C GLN A 131 11.73 -3.92 -2.18
N ASN A 132 11.10 -4.18 -3.34
CA ASN A 132 10.89 -3.20 -4.41
C ASN A 132 9.40 -2.91 -4.68
N ASN A 133 8.46 -3.52 -3.94
CA ASN A 133 7.03 -3.37 -4.20
C ASN A 133 6.19 -3.55 -2.93
N ASN A 134 5.05 -2.84 -2.84
CA ASN A 134 4.04 -3.02 -1.79
C ASN A 134 3.46 -4.43 -1.74
N TYR A 135 3.13 -4.98 -2.92
CA TYR A 135 2.41 -6.25 -3.02
C TYR A 135 3.07 -7.20 -4.00
N VAL A 136 3.09 -8.47 -3.61
CA VAL A 136 3.48 -9.58 -4.46
C VAL A 136 2.37 -10.63 -4.41
N ILE A 137 1.87 -11.03 -5.57
CA ILE A 137 0.90 -12.10 -5.73
C ILE A 137 1.64 -13.33 -6.25
N LEU A 138 1.68 -14.38 -5.45
CA LEU A 138 2.12 -15.69 -5.89
C LEU A 138 0.89 -16.50 -6.30
N THR A 139 0.76 -16.85 -7.59
CA THR A 139 -0.44 -17.50 -8.10
C THR A 139 -0.14 -18.63 -9.09
N ASN A 140 -1.04 -19.60 -9.13
CA ASN A 140 -1.12 -20.60 -10.19
C ASN A 140 -2.39 -20.44 -11.04
N LEU A 141 -3.04 -19.27 -11.00
CA LEU A 141 -4.34 -18.97 -11.61
C LEU A 141 -5.54 -19.75 -11.03
N ASP A 142 -5.34 -20.66 -10.07
CA ASP A 142 -6.40 -21.24 -9.23
C ASP A 142 -6.44 -20.56 -7.86
N ASN A 143 -5.37 -20.74 -7.09
CA ASN A 143 -5.17 -20.09 -5.80
C ASN A 143 -4.14 -18.97 -5.95
N SER A 144 -4.23 -17.97 -5.08
CA SER A 144 -3.30 -16.86 -4.98
C SER A 144 -2.98 -16.62 -3.51
N PHE A 145 -1.69 -16.54 -3.21
CA PHE A 145 -1.15 -16.09 -1.94
C PHE A 145 -0.66 -14.67 -2.14
N ILE A 146 -1.21 -13.73 -1.38
CA ILE A 146 -0.87 -12.32 -1.50
C ILE A 146 -0.05 -11.89 -0.29
N PHE A 147 1.08 -11.26 -0.57
CA PHE A 147 2.06 -10.84 0.43
C PHE A 147 2.18 -9.32 0.44
N ASN A 148 2.44 -8.77 1.62
CA ASN A 148 2.69 -7.35 1.89
C ASN A 148 4.07 -7.19 2.57
N GLN A 149 4.41 -5.98 3.02
CA GLN A 149 5.70 -5.72 3.68
C GLN A 149 5.89 -6.50 4.98
N GLU A 150 4.82 -6.83 5.70
CA GLU A 150 4.93 -7.60 6.96
C GLU A 150 5.51 -8.99 6.71
N SER A 151 5.30 -9.53 5.51
CA SER A 151 5.86 -10.81 5.06
C SER A 151 7.39 -10.83 4.98
N LEU A 152 8.05 -9.66 5.03
CA LEU A 152 9.52 -9.58 5.11
C LEU A 152 10.04 -9.97 6.51
N VAL A 153 9.25 -9.72 7.56
CA VAL A 153 9.57 -10.05 8.95
C VAL A 153 9.12 -11.47 9.26
N GLU A 154 7.84 -11.78 9.05
CA GLU A 154 7.27 -13.12 9.23
C GLU A 154 6.77 -13.63 7.89
N TYR A 155 7.43 -14.64 7.31
CA TYR A 155 7.06 -15.11 5.97
C TYR A 155 5.71 -15.83 5.96
N LYS A 156 4.67 -15.06 5.69
CA LYS A 156 3.29 -15.52 5.60
C LYS A 156 2.49 -14.59 4.68
N PRO A 157 1.62 -15.11 3.81
CA PRO A 157 0.69 -14.28 3.07
C PRO A 157 -0.34 -13.66 4.04
N PHE A 158 -0.73 -12.41 3.81
CA PHE A 158 -1.81 -11.82 4.60
C PHE A 158 -3.17 -12.38 4.18
N ILE A 159 -3.28 -12.92 2.97
CA ILE A 159 -4.49 -13.60 2.49
C ILE A 159 -4.18 -14.70 1.48
N GLU A 160 -4.93 -15.81 1.57
CA GLU A 160 -5.08 -16.82 0.54
C GLU A 160 -6.48 -16.70 -0.08
N ILE A 161 -6.54 -16.62 -1.41
CA ILE A 161 -7.78 -16.33 -2.15
C ILE A 161 -7.74 -17.03 -3.51
N LYS A 162 -8.92 -17.41 -4.04
CA LYS A 162 -9.03 -17.87 -5.43
C LYS A 162 -8.66 -16.76 -6.40
N PHE A 163 -7.81 -17.04 -7.39
CA PHE A 163 -7.42 -16.03 -8.38
C PHE A 163 -8.64 -15.44 -9.11
N THR A 164 -9.65 -16.25 -9.37
CA THR A 164 -10.92 -15.80 -9.98
C THR A 164 -11.70 -14.83 -9.10
N GLU A 165 -11.58 -14.94 -7.78
CA GLU A 165 -12.20 -13.99 -6.85
C GLU A 165 -11.47 -12.65 -6.85
N LEU A 166 -10.14 -12.67 -6.96
CA LEU A 166 -9.35 -11.44 -7.17
C LEU A 166 -9.75 -10.73 -8.47
N LEU A 167 -9.97 -11.48 -9.56
CA LEU A 167 -10.45 -10.91 -10.83
C LEU A 167 -11.85 -10.30 -10.71
N LYS A 168 -12.75 -10.89 -9.91
CA LYS A 168 -14.09 -10.32 -9.68
C LYS A 168 -14.01 -9.02 -8.90
N ARG A 169 -13.20 -8.95 -7.84
CA ARG A 169 -12.95 -7.70 -7.10
C ARG A 169 -12.41 -6.61 -8.02
N TYR A 170 -11.49 -6.95 -8.93
CA TYR A 170 -11.03 -6.01 -9.95
C TYR A 170 -12.19 -5.44 -10.79
N LEU A 171 -13.14 -6.29 -11.23
CA LEU A 171 -14.31 -5.81 -12.00
C LEU A 171 -15.25 -4.90 -11.18
N GLU A 172 -15.20 -4.96 -9.84
CA GLU A 172 -15.99 -4.08 -8.97
C GLU A 172 -15.35 -2.70 -8.80
N TYR A 173 -14.02 -2.63 -8.71
CA TYR A 173 -13.29 -1.39 -8.42
C TYR A 173 -12.65 -0.73 -9.64
N ASP A 174 -12.51 -1.45 -10.75
CA ASP A 174 -11.80 -1.04 -11.98
C ASP A 174 -10.37 -0.54 -11.71
N ASN A 175 -9.74 -1.09 -10.66
CA ASN A 175 -8.38 -0.79 -10.25
C ASN A 175 -7.81 -2.01 -9.51
N PHE A 176 -6.79 -2.64 -10.08
CA PHE A 176 -6.20 -3.89 -9.60
C PHE A 176 -5.38 -3.67 -8.34
N TRP A 177 -4.60 -2.59 -8.25
CA TRP A 177 -3.87 -2.26 -7.03
C TRP A 177 -4.82 -2.01 -5.85
N GLU A 178 -5.89 -1.24 -6.08
CA GLU A 178 -6.93 -0.96 -5.10
C GLU A 178 -7.67 -2.24 -4.66
N SER A 179 -7.89 -3.16 -5.59
CA SER A 179 -8.52 -4.46 -5.30
C SER A 179 -7.67 -5.31 -4.36
N VAL A 180 -6.35 -5.32 -4.57
CA VAL A 180 -5.38 -5.98 -3.68
C VAL A 180 -5.31 -5.26 -2.34
N ARG A 181 -5.25 -3.93 -2.34
CA ARG A 181 -5.24 -3.11 -1.13
C ARG A 181 -6.44 -3.39 -0.23
N ARG A 182 -7.65 -3.39 -0.80
CA ARG A 182 -8.88 -3.61 -0.04
C ARG A 182 -8.93 -4.98 0.62
N LEU A 183 -8.33 -6.00 0.01
CA LEU A 183 -8.20 -7.32 0.64
C LEU A 183 -7.39 -7.28 1.93
N GLU A 184 -6.38 -6.40 1.99
CA GLU A 184 -5.58 -6.17 3.20
C GLU A 184 -6.36 -5.34 4.23
N ASP A 185 -7.02 -4.26 3.80
CA ASP A 185 -7.83 -3.39 4.67
C ASP A 185 -9.00 -4.16 5.33
N ASP A 186 -9.54 -5.18 4.65
CA ASP A 186 -10.59 -6.08 5.14
C ASP A 186 -10.07 -7.10 6.19
N GLN A 187 -8.75 -7.29 6.32
CA GLN A 187 -8.21 -8.27 7.27
C GLN A 187 -8.45 -7.84 8.72
N PRO A 188 -8.66 -8.79 9.65
CA PRO A 188 -8.77 -8.49 11.06
C PRO A 188 -7.53 -7.72 11.52
N LYS A 189 -7.73 -6.51 12.02
CA LYS A 189 -6.67 -5.69 12.59
C LYS A 189 -6.08 -6.44 13.80
N PRO A 190 -4.79 -6.86 13.78
CA PRO A 190 -4.15 -7.34 14.99
C PRO A 190 -4.11 -6.23 16.05
N GLU A 191 -3.57 -6.49 17.25
CA GLU A 191 -3.32 -5.49 18.32
C GLU A 191 -2.26 -4.44 17.93
N LEU A 192 -2.35 -3.91 16.71
CA LEU A 192 -1.50 -2.91 16.09
C LEU A 192 -1.40 -1.66 16.97
N GLU A 193 -2.47 -1.31 17.69
CA GLU A 193 -2.51 -0.19 18.64
C GLU A 193 -1.46 -0.35 19.74
N VAL A 194 -1.39 -1.53 20.37
CA VAL A 194 -0.49 -1.79 21.51
C VAL A 194 0.95 -1.88 21.03
N GLU A 195 1.19 -2.56 19.92
CA GLU A 195 2.53 -2.73 19.35
C GLU A 195 3.09 -1.41 18.82
N PHE A 196 2.30 -0.68 18.02
CA PHE A 196 2.70 0.62 17.48
C PHE A 196 2.97 1.63 18.59
N PHE A 197 2.11 1.70 19.62
CA PHE A 197 2.34 2.60 20.75
C PHE A 197 3.64 2.28 21.49
N LYS A 198 3.90 0.99 21.74
CA LYS A 198 5.14 0.55 22.39
C LYS A 198 6.37 0.95 21.59
N ASP A 199 6.34 0.79 20.28
CA ASP A 199 7.44 1.17 19.40
C ASP A 199 7.57 2.69 19.26
N LEU A 200 6.47 3.44 19.21
CA LEU A 200 6.49 4.91 19.20
C LEU A 200 7.19 5.46 20.45
N LYS A 201 6.89 4.89 21.63
CA LYS A 201 7.57 5.24 22.88
C LYS A 201 9.06 4.89 22.84
N LYS A 202 9.41 3.74 22.26
CA LYS A 202 10.81 3.34 22.05
C LYS A 202 11.54 4.36 21.16
N TRP A 203 10.97 4.73 20.01
CA TRP A 203 11.57 5.69 19.07
C TRP A 203 11.74 7.08 19.69
N TYR A 204 10.74 7.56 20.44
CA TYR A 204 10.86 8.80 21.21
C TYR A 204 12.03 8.75 22.20
N ASN A 205 12.14 7.67 22.98
CA ASN A 205 13.24 7.50 23.95
C ASN A 205 14.61 7.42 23.27
N GLN A 206 14.69 6.83 22.07
CA GLN A 206 15.91 6.82 21.27
C GLN A 206 16.34 8.24 20.87
N LEU A 207 15.38 9.08 20.43
CA LEU A 207 15.65 10.47 20.06
C LEU A 207 16.01 11.36 21.26
N LEU A 208 15.64 10.99 22.49
CA LEU A 208 16.14 11.67 23.69
C LEU A 208 17.66 11.60 23.84
N SER A 209 18.33 10.64 23.20
CA SER A 209 19.80 10.56 23.21
C SER A 209 20.46 11.57 22.26
N VAL A 210 19.72 12.14 21.31
CA VAL A 210 20.20 13.11 20.33
C VAL A 210 20.13 14.53 20.91
N ASN A 211 21.17 15.33 20.71
CA ASN A 211 21.21 16.72 21.16
C ASN A 211 20.51 17.64 20.15
N PHE A 212 19.64 18.49 20.68
CA PHE A 212 18.92 19.52 19.94
C PHE A 212 19.35 20.90 20.43
N ILE A 213 19.40 21.86 19.51
CA ILE A 213 19.74 23.25 19.77
C ILE A 213 18.65 23.85 20.66
N LYS A 214 19.06 24.32 21.85
CA LYS A 214 18.18 25.05 22.76
C LYS A 214 17.66 26.32 22.09
N ASN A 215 16.36 26.53 22.15
CA ASN A 215 15.69 27.68 21.55
C ASN A 215 14.46 28.08 22.39
N ALA A 216 13.92 29.25 22.14
CA ALA A 216 12.77 29.78 22.89
C ALA A 216 11.40 29.32 22.35
N LYS A 217 11.36 28.77 21.13
CA LYS A 217 10.11 28.46 20.41
C LYS A 217 9.62 27.05 20.71
N PHE A 218 10.53 26.09 20.83
CA PHE A 218 10.21 24.67 20.99
C PHE A 218 11.11 24.03 22.04
N SER A 219 10.50 23.21 22.89
CA SER A 219 11.19 22.23 23.71
C SER A 219 11.79 21.10 22.86
N LYS A 220 12.72 20.34 23.45
CA LYS A 220 13.27 19.13 22.83
C LYS A 220 12.16 18.10 22.54
N ASP A 221 11.23 17.93 23.46
CA ASP A 221 10.15 16.96 23.33
C ASP A 221 9.22 17.31 22.16
N GLU A 222 8.85 18.59 22.02
CA GLU A 222 8.05 19.06 20.89
C GLU A 222 8.74 18.83 19.54
N LEU A 223 10.07 19.02 19.47
CA LEU A 223 10.83 18.77 18.24
C LEU A 223 10.89 17.28 17.90
N ILE A 224 11.02 16.40 18.89
CA ILE A 224 10.99 14.94 18.70
C ILE A 224 9.61 14.51 18.22
N VAL A 225 8.54 15.00 18.86
CA VAL A 225 7.16 14.70 18.46
C VAL A 225 6.89 15.21 17.05
N LEU A 226 7.28 16.44 16.74
CA LEU A 226 7.14 17.00 15.39
C LEU A 226 7.85 16.14 14.35
N PHE A 227 9.06 15.67 14.64
CA PHE A 227 9.79 14.76 13.75
C PHE A 227 9.02 13.45 13.50
N LEU A 228 8.57 12.77 14.56
CA LEU A 228 7.80 11.53 14.42
C LEU A 228 6.50 11.75 13.64
N ASN A 229 5.78 12.83 13.92
CA ASN A 229 4.53 13.19 13.22
C ASN A 229 4.74 13.41 11.73
N LYS A 230 5.86 14.04 11.34
CA LYS A 230 6.21 14.20 9.93
C LYS A 230 6.39 12.86 9.26
N ILE A 231 7.14 11.94 9.86
CA ILE A 231 7.33 10.60 9.28
C ILE A 231 6.01 9.85 9.16
N ILE A 232 5.18 9.88 10.22
CA ILE A 232 3.84 9.28 10.23
C ILE A 232 3.00 9.83 9.07
N PHE A 233 2.98 11.15 8.87
CA PHE A 233 2.23 11.79 7.80
C PHE A 233 2.72 11.31 6.42
N ILE A 234 4.03 11.33 6.19
CA ILE A 234 4.65 10.86 4.94
C ILE A 234 4.26 9.41 4.67
N LYS A 235 4.41 8.53 5.67
CA LYS A 235 4.09 7.11 5.55
C LYS A 235 2.61 6.86 5.32
N THR A 236 1.74 7.64 5.93
CA THR A 236 0.29 7.61 5.66
C THR A 236 0.05 7.91 4.19
N LEU A 237 0.63 8.96 3.64
CA LEU A 237 0.48 9.29 2.22
C LEU A 237 1.05 8.21 1.28
N GLU A 238 2.16 7.55 1.64
CA GLU A 238 2.71 6.41 0.88
C GLU A 238 1.72 5.23 0.85
N ASP A 239 1.15 4.86 2.00
CA ASP A 239 0.31 3.67 2.14
C ASP A 239 -1.08 3.86 1.49
N TYR A 240 -1.58 5.10 1.49
CA TYR A 240 -2.77 5.49 0.72
C TYR A 240 -2.46 5.72 -0.78
N GLY A 241 -1.20 5.60 -1.21
CA GLY A 241 -0.78 5.74 -2.61
C GLY A 241 -0.86 7.17 -3.16
N LEU A 242 -0.96 8.18 -2.30
CA LEU A 242 -1.03 9.59 -2.69
C LEU A 242 0.35 10.09 -3.19
N ILE A 243 1.42 9.53 -2.64
CA ILE A 243 2.81 9.76 -3.07
C ILE A 243 3.47 8.45 -3.52
N PRO A 244 4.59 8.50 -4.25
CA PRO A 244 5.27 7.28 -4.70
C PRO A 244 5.62 6.33 -3.54
N TYR A 245 5.52 5.02 -3.77
CA TYR A 245 5.96 4.02 -2.81
C TYR A 245 7.45 4.19 -2.44
N LYS A 246 7.77 4.00 -1.16
CA LYS A 246 9.12 4.16 -0.60
C LYS A 246 9.73 5.53 -0.89
N PHE A 247 8.93 6.59 -1.01
CA PHE A 247 9.43 7.94 -1.22
C PHE A 247 10.52 8.30 -0.20
N LEU A 248 10.26 8.08 1.09
CA LEU A 248 11.20 8.42 2.17
C LEU A 248 12.50 7.60 2.08
N GLU A 249 12.37 6.28 1.88
CA GLU A 249 13.49 5.34 1.79
C GLU A 249 14.35 5.59 0.54
N ASN A 250 13.70 5.74 -0.62
CA ASN A 250 14.37 6.03 -1.88
C ASN A 250 15.11 7.37 -1.82
N THR A 251 14.48 8.39 -1.23
CA THR A 251 15.12 9.69 -1.03
C THR A 251 16.32 9.56 -0.07
N TYR A 252 16.19 8.78 0.99
CA TYR A 252 17.28 8.52 1.92
C TYR A 252 18.49 7.90 1.21
N PHE A 253 18.31 6.79 0.50
CA PHE A 253 19.40 6.07 -0.14
C PHE A 253 20.01 6.83 -1.32
N ASP A 254 19.20 7.53 -2.12
CA ASP A 254 19.73 8.40 -3.18
C ASP A 254 20.62 9.52 -2.61
N ARG A 255 20.18 10.16 -1.52
CA ARG A 255 20.96 11.21 -0.86
C ARG A 255 22.19 10.65 -0.16
N LEU A 256 22.10 9.45 0.43
CA LEU A 256 23.23 8.76 1.04
C LEU A 256 24.31 8.50 -0.01
N GLU A 257 23.97 7.90 -1.15
CA GLU A 257 24.90 7.60 -2.24
C GLU A 257 25.62 8.86 -2.75
N ARG A 258 24.88 9.96 -2.94
CA ARG A 258 25.44 11.20 -3.52
C ARG A 258 26.27 12.01 -2.52
N TRP A 259 25.88 12.05 -1.25
CA TRP A 259 26.37 13.05 -0.30
C TRP A 259 27.17 12.48 0.88
N GLN A 260 27.12 11.17 1.15
CA GLN A 260 27.82 10.59 2.30
C GLN A 260 29.33 10.81 2.25
N VAL A 261 29.94 10.78 1.06
CA VAL A 261 31.39 11.08 0.87
C VAL A 261 31.79 12.50 1.28
N LYS A 262 30.82 13.40 1.48
CA LYS A 262 31.02 14.76 1.97
C LYS A 262 30.67 14.93 3.46
N GLY A 263 30.43 13.82 4.16
CA GLY A 263 30.14 13.75 5.59
C GLY A 263 28.65 13.81 5.95
N VAL A 264 28.33 13.29 7.15
CA VAL A 264 26.96 13.12 7.68
C VAL A 264 26.17 14.42 7.67
N LYS A 265 26.81 15.54 8.02
CA LYS A 265 26.19 16.88 8.01
C LYS A 265 25.64 17.27 6.63
N ARG A 266 26.43 17.05 5.57
CA ARG A 266 26.02 17.43 4.21
C ARG A 266 24.97 16.47 3.68
N PHE A 267 25.09 15.19 4.01
CA PHE A 267 24.07 14.19 3.73
C PHE A 267 22.70 14.61 4.29
N PHE A 268 22.57 14.77 5.62
CA PHE A 268 21.28 15.08 6.23
C PHE A 268 20.69 16.42 5.80
N ARG A 269 21.53 17.44 5.60
CA ARG A 269 21.06 18.73 5.08
C ARG A 269 20.31 18.56 3.75
N ASN A 270 20.86 17.78 2.82
CA ASN A 270 20.23 17.59 1.51
C ASN A 270 19.01 16.64 1.58
N PHE A 271 19.02 15.68 2.51
CA PHE A 271 17.88 14.82 2.76
C PHE A 271 16.68 15.60 3.31
N PHE A 272 16.86 16.35 4.40
CA PHE A 272 15.78 17.13 5.00
C PHE A 272 15.31 18.27 4.10
N GLU A 273 16.22 18.92 3.35
CA GLU A 273 15.81 19.97 2.41
C GLU A 273 14.91 19.41 1.30
N GLU A 274 15.22 18.23 0.75
CA GLU A 274 14.37 17.58 -0.26
C GLU A 274 12.99 17.23 0.32
N VAL A 275 12.99 16.52 1.45
CA VAL A 275 11.75 16.00 2.02
C VAL A 275 10.89 17.15 2.55
N GLU A 276 11.40 17.96 3.47
CA GLU A 276 10.58 18.97 4.16
C GLU A 276 10.13 20.09 3.21
N SER A 277 10.96 20.52 2.24
CA SER A 277 10.55 21.57 1.30
C SER A 277 9.51 21.06 0.30
N TRP A 278 9.64 19.81 -0.18
CA TRP A 278 8.64 19.23 -1.08
C TRP A 278 7.27 19.10 -0.41
N PHE A 279 7.23 18.63 0.84
CA PHE A 279 5.98 18.53 1.59
C PHE A 279 5.40 19.90 1.94
N TRP A 280 6.23 20.88 2.28
CA TRP A 280 5.78 22.25 2.50
C TRP A 280 5.16 22.86 1.22
N GLU A 281 5.83 22.74 0.08
CA GLU A 281 5.35 23.33 -1.17
C GLU A 281 4.10 22.63 -1.74
N TYR A 282 4.02 21.30 -1.63
CA TYR A 282 2.96 20.54 -2.29
C TYR A 282 1.71 20.36 -1.41
N TYR A 283 1.88 20.20 -0.10
CA TYR A 283 0.77 19.93 0.82
C TYR A 283 0.42 21.13 1.70
N ASP A 284 1.27 22.15 1.77
CA ASP A 284 1.07 23.40 2.54
C ASP A 284 0.53 23.17 3.95
N THR A 285 1.05 22.13 4.62
CA THR A 285 0.64 21.83 6.00
C THR A 285 1.61 22.50 6.96
N GLU A 286 1.05 23.13 8.00
CA GLU A 286 1.84 23.76 9.08
C GLU A 286 2.84 22.79 9.72
N LEU A 287 2.57 21.48 9.61
CA LEU A 287 3.46 20.40 10.05
C LEU A 287 4.87 20.55 9.47
N PHE A 288 5.04 20.99 8.22
CA PHE A 288 6.35 21.15 7.57
C PHE A 288 6.91 22.58 7.60
N SER A 289 6.19 23.53 8.19
CA SER A 289 6.63 24.93 8.30
C SER A 289 7.90 25.11 9.13
N THR A 290 8.17 24.18 10.05
CA THR A 290 9.36 24.19 10.92
C THR A 290 10.32 23.10 10.45
N LYS A 291 11.52 23.44 9.97
CA LYS A 291 12.52 22.47 9.51
C LYS A 291 13.24 21.79 10.67
N ILE A 292 13.15 20.46 10.79
CA ILE A 292 13.76 19.71 11.92
C ILE A 292 15.29 19.86 11.91
N TRP A 293 15.88 19.87 10.72
CA TRP A 293 17.34 19.97 10.54
C TRP A 293 17.96 21.25 11.13
N ASP A 294 17.17 22.31 11.28
CA ASP A 294 17.64 23.57 11.87
C ASP A 294 17.81 23.48 13.39
N TYR A 295 17.27 22.45 14.04
CA TYR A 295 17.31 22.26 15.49
C TYR A 295 18.24 21.12 15.94
N ILE A 296 18.91 20.39 15.05
CA ILE A 296 19.86 19.34 15.43
C ILE A 296 21.25 19.94 15.69
N GLU A 297 21.88 19.62 16.83
CA GLU A 297 23.26 20.04 17.10
C GLU A 297 24.24 19.37 16.12
N ARG A 298 25.16 20.18 15.57
CA ARG A 298 25.98 19.82 14.39
C ARG A 298 27.38 19.31 14.74
N ASP A 299 27.61 18.89 15.98
CA ASP A 299 28.87 18.22 16.36
C ASP A 299 28.91 16.80 15.79
N GLU A 300 30.13 16.31 15.52
CA GLU A 300 30.32 15.04 14.79
C GLU A 300 29.76 13.83 15.55
N VAL A 301 29.95 13.80 16.87
CA VAL A 301 29.49 12.69 17.73
C VAL A 301 27.96 12.64 17.74
N ASN A 302 27.29 13.79 17.90
CA ASN A 302 25.84 13.86 17.86
C ASN A 302 25.29 13.54 16.47
N LEU A 303 25.93 13.97 15.40
CA LEU A 303 25.48 13.66 14.04
C LEU A 303 25.58 12.17 13.72
N LEU A 304 26.62 11.48 14.20
CA LEU A 304 26.74 10.03 14.07
C LEU A 304 25.67 9.31 14.89
N ARG A 305 25.41 9.76 16.11
CA ARG A 305 24.32 9.25 16.95
C ARG A 305 22.97 9.44 16.28
N PHE A 306 22.68 10.66 15.81
CA PHE A 306 21.46 10.97 15.08
C PHE A 306 21.30 10.09 13.85
N LYS A 307 22.36 9.85 13.07
CA LYS A 307 22.32 8.90 11.96
C LYS A 307 21.88 7.50 12.39
N SER A 308 22.52 6.97 13.43
CA SER A 308 22.23 5.63 13.94
C SER A 308 20.79 5.50 14.44
N GLU A 309 20.32 6.47 15.23
CA GLU A 309 18.94 6.45 15.73
C GLU A 309 17.93 6.66 14.60
N PHE A 310 18.21 7.57 13.67
CA PHE A 310 17.37 7.82 12.50
C PHE A 310 17.18 6.55 11.65
N GLU A 311 18.26 5.86 11.33
CA GLU A 311 18.23 4.59 10.58
C GLU A 311 17.47 3.51 11.35
N THR A 312 17.69 3.39 12.66
CA THR A 312 17.00 2.39 13.50
C THR A 312 15.50 2.66 13.59
N ILE A 313 15.11 3.92 13.82
CA ILE A 313 13.72 4.34 13.98
C ILE A 313 12.96 4.15 12.69
N LEU A 314 13.50 4.63 11.57
CA LEU A 314 12.84 4.44 10.29
C LEU A 314 12.82 2.97 9.87
N GLY A 315 13.83 2.20 10.27
CA GLY A 315 14.06 0.87 9.74
C GLY A 315 14.74 0.96 8.38
N PHE A 316 15.85 1.71 8.32
CA PHE A 316 16.76 1.78 7.17
C PHE A 316 18.09 1.07 7.50
N GLY A 317 18.59 0.19 6.63
CA GLY A 317 19.85 -0.54 6.77
C GLY A 317 19.81 -2.04 6.46
N GLN A 318 20.97 -2.66 6.17
CA GLN A 318 21.03 -4.10 5.83
C GLN A 318 20.61 -5.06 6.96
N TRP A 319 20.49 -4.56 8.19
CA TRP A 319 20.14 -5.35 9.38
C TRP A 319 18.74 -5.00 9.92
N GLU A 320 17.90 -4.36 9.12
CA GLU A 320 16.49 -4.00 9.41
C GLU A 320 15.73 -5.15 10.09
N TYR A 321 15.83 -6.36 9.56
CA TYR A 321 15.14 -7.55 10.08
C TYR A 321 15.71 -8.08 11.41
N THR A 322 16.92 -7.65 11.79
CA THR A 322 17.64 -8.14 12.96
C THR A 322 17.42 -7.27 14.20
N PHE A 323 17.06 -5.99 14.02
CA PHE A 323 16.91 -5.01 15.11
C PHE A 323 15.44 -4.64 15.44
N GLY A 324 14.48 -5.20 14.71
CA GLY A 324 13.03 -5.07 14.95
C GLY A 324 12.30 -4.18 13.94
N LYS A 325 10.99 -4.01 14.14
CA LYS A 325 10.09 -3.25 13.25
C LYS A 325 10.40 -1.74 13.36
N GLY A 326 10.93 -1.15 12.29
CA GLY A 326 11.02 0.32 12.13
C GLY A 326 9.74 0.94 11.55
N MET A 327 9.66 2.27 11.54
CA MET A 327 8.47 3.02 11.09
C MET A 327 8.01 2.65 9.68
N VAL A 328 8.90 2.27 8.76
CA VAL A 328 8.49 1.95 7.37
C VAL A 328 7.77 0.60 7.21
N HIS A 329 7.81 -0.26 8.24
CA HIS A 329 7.24 -1.61 8.20
C HIS A 329 5.80 -1.67 8.71
N TYR A 330 5.27 -0.57 9.25
CA TYR A 330 3.87 -0.49 9.66
C TYR A 330 2.98 -0.13 8.46
N ASN A 331 1.79 -0.73 8.41
CA ASN A 331 0.72 -0.29 7.51
C ASN A 331 -0.12 0.78 8.21
N TYR A 332 0.09 2.04 7.85
CA TYR A 332 -0.52 3.23 8.44
C TYR A 332 -2.00 3.38 8.09
N ARG A 333 -2.54 2.61 7.13
CA ARG A 333 -4.00 2.55 6.91
C ARG A 333 -4.72 1.82 8.05
N LEU A 334 -4.02 0.93 8.74
CA LEU A 334 -4.55 0.22 9.90
C LEU A 334 -4.42 1.04 11.20
N ILE A 335 -3.64 2.13 11.17
CA ILE A 335 -3.49 3.10 12.25
C ILE A 335 -4.52 4.21 12.03
N ASP A 336 -5.77 3.96 12.45
CA ASP A 336 -6.85 4.93 12.28
C ASP A 336 -6.83 6.02 13.37
N GLU A 337 -7.78 6.95 13.28
CA GLU A 337 -7.95 8.05 14.23
C GLU A 337 -8.09 7.58 15.68
N ASP A 338 -8.68 6.40 15.93
CA ASP A 338 -8.77 5.83 17.27
C ASP A 338 -7.40 5.37 17.77
N VAL A 339 -6.61 4.71 16.92
CA VAL A 339 -5.25 4.27 17.25
C VAL A 339 -4.34 5.47 17.51
N PHE A 340 -4.34 6.47 16.62
CA PHE A 340 -3.57 7.69 16.83
C PHE A 340 -4.05 8.44 18.06
N GLY A 341 -5.36 8.67 18.20
CA GLY A 341 -5.95 9.41 19.30
C GLY A 341 -5.55 8.84 20.66
N LYS A 342 -5.71 7.53 20.85
CA LYS A 342 -5.30 6.85 22.09
C LYS A 342 -3.80 6.82 22.31
N ALA A 343 -3.01 6.62 21.25
CA ALA A 343 -1.56 6.65 21.33
C ALA A 343 -1.08 8.04 21.76
N TYR A 344 -1.60 9.11 21.17
CA TYR A 344 -1.29 10.49 21.57
C TYR A 344 -1.78 10.82 22.96
N GLU A 345 -3.00 10.44 23.32
CA GLU A 345 -3.54 10.65 24.67
C GLU A 345 -2.62 9.99 25.71
N THR A 346 -2.30 8.71 25.53
CA THR A 346 -1.45 7.96 26.47
C THR A 346 -0.03 8.54 26.51
N PHE A 347 0.53 8.87 25.35
CA PHE A 347 1.88 9.41 25.23
C PHE A 347 2.01 10.82 25.83
N ILE A 348 1.06 11.72 25.52
CA ILE A 348 1.04 13.10 26.03
C ILE A 348 0.70 13.10 27.53
N ALA A 349 -0.24 12.27 27.99
CA ALA A 349 -0.55 12.16 29.41
C ALA A 349 0.68 11.70 30.23
N GLU A 350 1.49 10.78 29.71
CA GLU A 350 2.72 10.34 30.35
C GLU A 350 3.82 11.42 30.37
N ILE A 351 3.99 12.18 29.27
CA ILE A 351 5.06 13.19 29.15
C ILE A 351 4.68 14.49 29.86
N LYS A 352 3.46 15.00 29.66
CA LYS A 352 3.00 16.29 30.18
C LYS A 352 2.32 16.19 31.55
N LYS A 353 2.04 14.98 32.06
CA LYS A 353 1.29 14.74 33.32
C LYS A 353 -0.06 15.48 33.36
N ASP A 354 -0.65 15.71 32.18
CA ASP A 354 -1.85 16.51 32.04
C ASP A 354 -3.04 15.57 31.80
N SER A 355 -3.96 15.50 32.75
CA SER A 355 -5.01 14.46 32.83
C SER A 355 -6.32 14.86 32.13
N GLY A 356 -6.27 15.76 31.14
CA GLY A 356 -7.46 16.35 30.50
C GLY A 356 -7.59 16.11 29.00
N ILE A 357 -6.65 15.41 28.38
CA ILE A 357 -6.64 15.18 26.92
C ILE A 357 -7.27 13.82 26.65
N TYR A 358 -8.58 13.81 26.41
CA TYR A 358 -9.31 12.59 26.05
C TYR A 358 -9.68 12.66 24.58
N TYR A 359 -9.25 11.67 23.81
CA TYR A 359 -9.67 11.56 22.42
C TYR A 359 -11.15 11.15 22.33
N THR A 360 -11.87 11.70 21.35
CA THR A 360 -13.27 11.36 21.09
C THR A 360 -13.35 10.22 20.07
N PRO A 361 -13.89 9.03 20.42
CA PRO A 361 -13.96 7.88 19.53
C PRO A 361 -14.56 8.18 18.15
N ALA A 362 -14.03 7.50 17.13
CA ALA A 362 -14.41 7.59 15.71
C ALA A 362 -15.92 7.50 15.49
N LYS A 363 -16.58 6.59 16.21
CA LYS A 363 -18.04 6.40 16.09
C LYS A 363 -18.82 7.64 16.55
N ILE A 364 -18.31 8.36 17.54
CA ILE A 364 -18.94 9.57 18.07
C ILE A 364 -18.68 10.73 17.12
N THR A 365 -17.43 10.93 16.70
CA THR A 365 -17.07 11.98 15.72
C THR A 365 -17.81 11.76 14.40
N GLN A 366 -17.88 10.53 13.88
CA GLN A 366 -18.62 10.21 12.65
C GLN A 366 -20.11 10.53 12.79
N TYR A 367 -20.75 10.16 13.91
CA TYR A 367 -22.16 10.48 14.16
C TYR A 367 -22.39 12.00 14.21
N MET A 368 -21.52 12.73 14.93
CA MET A 368 -21.61 14.18 15.06
C MET A 368 -21.41 14.86 13.71
N SER A 369 -20.36 14.48 12.96
CA SER A 369 -20.05 15.00 11.63
C SER A 369 -21.15 14.72 10.63
N GLN A 370 -21.70 13.50 10.56
CA GLN A 370 -22.81 13.18 9.66
C GLN A 370 -24.04 14.03 9.96
N ARG A 371 -24.37 14.21 11.24
CA ARG A 371 -25.51 15.02 11.65
C ARG A 371 -25.30 16.50 11.34
N LEU A 372 -24.10 17.01 11.60
CA LEU A 372 -23.72 18.39 11.33
C LEU A 372 -23.73 18.67 9.82
N VAL A 373 -23.12 17.79 9.02
CA VAL A 373 -23.15 17.88 7.55
C VAL A 373 -24.57 17.86 7.03
N LYS A 374 -25.41 16.95 7.54
CA LYS A 374 -26.81 16.89 7.14
C LYS A 374 -27.55 18.19 7.44
N ILE A 375 -27.41 18.72 8.64
CA ILE A 375 -28.11 19.96 9.06
C ILE A 375 -27.63 21.17 8.25
N LEU A 376 -26.33 21.30 8.02
CA LEU A 376 -25.75 22.48 7.38
C LEU A 376 -25.88 22.47 5.86
N PHE A 377 -25.73 21.31 5.22
CA PHE A 377 -25.55 21.23 3.76
C PHE A 377 -26.76 20.65 3.02
N GLU A 378 -27.57 19.76 3.61
CA GLU A 378 -28.60 19.00 2.87
C GLU A 378 -29.64 19.91 2.20
N SER A 379 -30.16 20.90 2.92
CA SER A 379 -31.16 21.84 2.40
C SER A 379 -30.60 22.74 1.29
N LYS A 380 -29.36 23.23 1.45
CA LYS A 380 -28.68 24.06 0.44
C LYS A 380 -28.37 23.26 -0.81
N ILE A 381 -27.88 22.02 -0.68
CA ILE A 381 -27.62 21.14 -1.83
C ILE A 381 -28.90 20.85 -2.61
N GLN A 382 -30.01 20.55 -1.91
CA GLN A 382 -31.30 20.32 -2.58
C GLN A 382 -31.80 21.57 -3.32
N SER A 383 -31.58 22.76 -2.75
CA SER A 383 -31.89 24.03 -3.43
C SER A 383 -31.06 24.21 -4.69
N ILE A 384 -29.74 24.02 -4.62
CA ILE A 384 -28.82 24.12 -5.76
C ILE A 384 -29.23 23.16 -6.88
N ILE A 385 -29.49 21.89 -6.56
CA ILE A 385 -29.92 20.88 -7.54
C ILE A 385 -31.20 21.33 -8.25
N LYS A 386 -32.19 21.81 -7.49
CA LYS A 386 -33.46 22.27 -8.07
C LYS A 386 -33.26 23.47 -9.01
N VAL A 387 -32.43 24.43 -8.61
CA VAL A 387 -32.14 25.62 -9.42
C VAL A 387 -31.39 25.25 -10.72
N ILE A 388 -30.51 24.24 -10.66
CA ILE A 388 -29.85 23.67 -11.84
C ILE A 388 -30.88 22.98 -12.76
N ASP A 389 -31.78 22.17 -12.20
CA ASP A 389 -32.84 21.47 -12.96
C ASP A 389 -33.81 22.46 -13.64
N ASP A 390 -34.05 23.61 -13.00
CA ASP A 390 -34.85 24.72 -13.53
C ASP A 390 -34.09 25.56 -14.59
N GLY A 391 -32.80 25.31 -14.80
CA GLY A 391 -31.95 25.95 -15.81
C GLY A 391 -31.39 27.33 -15.44
N ASP A 392 -31.48 27.74 -14.17
CA ASP A 392 -31.03 29.05 -13.68
C ASP A 392 -29.61 28.97 -13.10
N TYR A 393 -28.61 28.87 -13.98
CA TYR A 393 -27.21 28.68 -13.58
C TYR A 393 -26.62 29.85 -12.80
N ASP A 394 -27.07 31.09 -13.04
CA ASP A 394 -26.59 32.27 -12.31
C ASP A 394 -27.01 32.22 -10.84
N LYS A 395 -28.24 31.77 -10.58
CA LYS A 395 -28.72 31.55 -9.22
C LYS A 395 -28.05 30.34 -8.58
N ALA A 396 -27.84 29.26 -9.31
CA ALA A 396 -27.12 28.08 -8.80
C ALA A 396 -25.71 28.45 -8.36
N TYR A 397 -25.01 29.30 -9.13
CA TYR A 397 -23.68 29.79 -8.79
C TYR A 397 -23.65 30.54 -7.45
N LYS A 398 -24.61 31.47 -7.24
CA LYS A 398 -24.73 32.20 -5.97
C LYS A 398 -25.00 31.28 -4.78
N GLU A 399 -25.91 30.33 -4.93
CA GLU A 399 -26.20 29.36 -3.86
C GLU A 399 -25.00 28.46 -3.55
N PHE A 400 -24.13 28.22 -4.55
CA PHE A 400 -22.88 27.51 -4.37
C PHE A 400 -21.83 28.35 -3.62
N GLU A 401 -21.71 29.65 -3.91
CA GLU A 401 -20.85 30.57 -3.14
C GLU A 401 -21.26 30.59 -1.65
N ASP A 402 -22.56 30.70 -1.37
CA ASP A 402 -23.10 30.65 -0.01
C ASP A 402 -22.87 29.29 0.70
N LEU A 403 -22.60 28.21 -0.04
CA LEU A 403 -22.23 26.90 0.50
C LEU A 403 -20.76 26.87 0.92
N LEU A 404 -19.89 27.53 0.14
CA LEU A 404 -18.45 27.59 0.38
C LEU A 404 -18.08 28.46 1.59
N GLU A 405 -18.95 29.40 1.98
CA GLU A 405 -18.75 30.23 3.17
C GLU A 405 -19.02 29.49 4.49
N ILE A 406 -19.60 28.29 4.45
CA ILE A 406 -19.88 27.51 5.67
C ILE A 406 -18.56 27.10 6.32
N THR A 407 -18.31 27.63 7.51
CA THR A 407 -17.13 27.32 8.32
C THR A 407 -17.53 26.50 9.54
N ILE A 408 -16.83 25.40 9.80
CA ILE A 408 -17.00 24.57 11.00
C ILE A 408 -15.85 24.89 11.96
N ILE A 409 -16.18 25.15 13.22
CA ILE A 409 -15.21 25.45 14.27
C ILE A 409 -15.35 24.38 15.35
N ASP A 410 -14.24 23.70 15.65
CA ASP A 410 -14.09 22.86 16.84
C ASP A 410 -13.16 23.60 17.82
N PRO A 411 -13.73 24.30 18.82
CA PRO A 411 -13.06 25.35 19.60
C PRO A 411 -12.06 24.88 20.66
#